data_AF-A0A0V0GSE5-F1
#
_entry.id   AF-A0A0V0GSE5-F1
#
_cell.length_a   1.000
_cell.length_b   1.000
_cell.length_c   1.000
_cell.angle_alpha   90.00
_cell.angle_beta   90.00
_cell.angle_gamma   90.00
#
_symmetry.space_group_name_H-M   'P 1'
#
loop_
_entity.id
_entity.type
_entity.pdbx_description
1 polymer ?
#
loop_
_entity_poly.entity_id
_entity_poly.type
_entity_poly.pdbx_seq_one_letter_code
_entity_poly.pdbx_strand_id
1 'polypeptide(L)'
;MAYHVALFIARKNGTFINYYMYHGGTNFGRTAAEYMITSYYDQAPLDEYGLIRQPKWGHLKELHEAVKLCSETILSVFPSMQSLGEQQEAYVFSGDSGACAAFLVNMDNTKSVVVQFQNSSYELSRKSISILPDCKTVAFNTAKVSTQFNTRITIPAIKFDAAEKWEQFEEV
;
A
#
# COMPACT_ATOMS: atom_id res chain seq x y z
N MET A 1 -1.97 -1.15 -4.75
CA MET A 1 -0.60 -0.90 -4.23
C MET A 1 -0.14 -2.01 -3.30
N ALA A 2 -0.85 -2.30 -2.20
CA ALA A 2 -0.48 -3.37 -1.25
C ALA A 2 -0.18 -4.72 -1.92
N TYR A 3 -1.03 -5.14 -2.88
CA TYR A 3 -0.80 -6.36 -3.68
C TYR A 3 0.58 -6.39 -4.34
N HIS A 4 0.99 -5.33 -5.03
CA HIS A 4 2.27 -5.31 -5.74
C HIS A 4 3.48 -5.26 -4.80
N VAL A 5 3.35 -4.58 -3.66
CA VAL A 5 4.39 -4.55 -2.63
C VAL A 5 4.60 -5.94 -2.04
N ALA A 6 3.52 -6.59 -1.59
CA ALA A 6 3.59 -7.94 -1.06
C ALA A 6 4.08 -8.95 -2.11
N LEU A 7 3.66 -8.81 -3.38
CA LEU A 7 4.14 -9.66 -4.47
C LEU A 7 5.63 -9.46 -4.75
N PHE A 8 6.13 -8.23 -4.69
CA PHE A 8 7.54 -7.93 -4.88
C PHE A 8 8.40 -8.59 -3.78
N ILE A 9 7.98 -8.48 -2.52
CA ILE A 9 8.65 -9.16 -1.39
C ILE A 9 8.65 -10.67 -1.61
N ALA A 10 7.46 -11.25 -1.83
CA ALA A 10 7.27 -12.69 -1.89
C ALA A 10 7.94 -13.34 -3.12
N ARG A 11 7.66 -12.82 -4.32
CA ARG A 11 8.04 -13.46 -5.59
C ARG A 11 9.40 -13.04 -6.10
N LYS A 12 9.84 -11.82 -5.79
CA LYS A 12 11.11 -11.27 -6.28
C LYS A 12 12.19 -11.26 -5.22
N ASN A 13 11.90 -11.79 -4.03
CA ASN A 13 12.76 -11.64 -2.85
C ASN A 13 13.16 -10.18 -2.62
N GLY A 14 12.19 -9.28 -2.82
CA GLY A 14 12.42 -7.84 -2.83
C GLY A 14 12.64 -7.28 -1.43
N THR A 15 13.75 -6.59 -1.21
CA THR A 15 14.17 -6.10 0.12
C THR A 15 14.06 -4.59 0.29
N PHE A 16 13.78 -3.85 -0.79
CA PHE A 16 13.64 -2.39 -0.75
C PHE A 16 12.43 -1.93 -1.56
N ILE A 17 11.54 -1.17 -0.93
CA ILE A 17 10.37 -0.56 -1.54
C ILE A 17 10.36 0.92 -1.19
N ASN A 18 10.14 1.77 -2.19
CA ASN A 18 9.89 3.19 -1.98
C ASN A 18 8.55 3.58 -2.63
N TYR A 19 7.75 4.36 -1.92
CA TYR A 19 6.52 4.93 -2.46
C TYR A 19 6.83 6.28 -3.07
N TYR A 20 6.85 6.34 -4.40
CA TYR A 20 6.94 7.60 -5.12
C TYR A 20 5.52 7.99 -5.59
N MET A 21 4.80 8.91 -4.95
CA MET A 21 5.16 9.69 -3.74
C MET A 21 4.50 9.14 -2.47
N TYR A 22 5.18 9.23 -1.33
CA TYR A 22 4.57 9.03 -0.02
C TYR A 22 3.84 10.29 0.45
N HIS A 23 4.38 11.45 0.10
CA HIS A 23 3.75 12.77 0.16
C HIS A 23 4.13 13.53 -1.11
N GLY A 24 3.15 14.01 -1.88
CA GLY A 24 3.41 14.77 -3.09
C GLY A 24 3.76 16.23 -2.79
N GLY A 25 2.89 16.90 -2.02
CA GLY A 25 3.02 18.33 -1.74
C GLY A 25 2.69 19.21 -2.96
N THR A 26 3.30 20.39 -2.98
CA THR A 26 2.94 21.49 -3.88
C THR A 26 4.19 22.06 -4.54
N ASN A 27 4.08 22.35 -5.83
CA ASN A 27 5.07 23.08 -6.61
C ASN A 27 4.94 24.59 -6.32
N PHE A 28 5.61 25.06 -5.27
CA PHE A 28 5.55 26.48 -4.90
C PHE A 28 6.38 27.39 -5.82
N GLY A 29 6.01 28.67 -5.83
CA GLY A 29 6.73 29.69 -6.57
C GLY A 29 6.59 29.53 -8.08
N ARG A 30 7.63 29.89 -8.81
CA ARG A 30 7.61 29.96 -10.29
C ARG A 30 8.72 29.16 -10.97
N THR A 31 9.46 28.35 -10.20
CA THR A 31 10.62 27.58 -10.68
C THR A 31 10.56 26.10 -10.33
N ALA A 32 9.54 25.66 -9.58
CA ALA A 32 9.42 24.28 -9.11
C ALA A 32 8.92 23.31 -10.19
N ALA A 33 8.14 23.79 -11.17
CA ALA A 33 7.60 22.95 -12.23
C ALA A 33 7.38 23.74 -13.53
N GLU A 34 7.40 23.03 -14.66
CA GLU A 34 7.12 23.54 -15.99
C GLU A 34 5.94 22.74 -16.59
N TYR A 35 4.91 23.42 -17.10
CA TYR A 35 3.69 22.82 -17.65
C TYR A 35 2.92 21.86 -16.72
N MET A 36 3.22 21.82 -15.42
CA MET A 36 2.45 21.10 -14.41
C MET A 36 1.64 22.08 -13.56
N ILE A 37 0.52 21.60 -13.02
CA ILE A 37 -0.26 22.37 -12.05
C ILE A 37 0.52 22.56 -10.74
N THR A 38 0.09 23.52 -9.92
CA THR A 38 0.68 23.79 -8.60
C THR A 38 0.60 22.59 -7.66
N SER A 39 -0.48 21.80 -7.72
CA SER A 39 -0.60 20.53 -6.98
C SER A 39 0.29 19.46 -7.60
N TYR A 40 1.19 18.83 -6.81
CA TYR A 40 2.09 17.81 -7.36
C TYR A 40 1.47 16.41 -7.36
N TYR A 41 1.07 15.89 -6.20
CA TYR A 41 0.43 14.57 -6.13
C TYR A 41 -0.47 14.37 -4.89
N ASP A 42 -1.75 14.70 -5.06
CA ASP A 42 -2.75 14.66 -3.98
C ASP A 42 -3.30 13.25 -3.67
N GLN A 43 -2.97 12.26 -4.50
CA GLN A 43 -3.39 10.87 -4.30
C GLN A 43 -2.39 10.05 -3.47
N ALA A 44 -1.32 10.64 -2.94
CA ALA A 44 -0.36 9.97 -2.08
C ALA A 44 -0.99 9.45 -0.76
N PRO A 45 -0.31 8.56 -0.01
CA PRO A 45 -0.70 8.22 1.36
C PRO A 45 -0.89 9.44 2.27
N LEU A 46 -0.04 10.46 2.12
CA LEU A 46 -0.27 11.80 2.65
C LEU A 46 -0.69 12.71 1.49
N ASP A 47 -1.81 13.40 1.63
CA ASP A 47 -2.34 14.29 0.60
C ASP A 47 -1.47 15.55 0.43
N GLU A 48 -1.83 16.43 -0.50
CA GLU A 48 -1.08 17.66 -0.78
C GLU A 48 -0.85 18.54 0.47
N TYR A 49 -1.80 18.52 1.41
CA TYR A 49 -1.78 19.32 2.64
C TYR A 49 -1.13 18.58 3.81
N GLY A 50 -0.60 17.37 3.57
CA GLY A 50 0.01 16.52 4.59
C GLY A 50 -1.00 15.76 5.45
N LEU A 51 -2.28 15.76 5.08
CA LEU A 51 -3.31 15.01 5.80
C LEU A 51 -3.23 13.52 5.43
N ILE A 52 -3.54 12.65 6.39
CA ILE A 52 -3.59 11.20 6.17
C ILE A 52 -4.73 10.88 5.20
N ARG A 53 -4.42 10.29 4.05
CA ARG A 53 -5.41 9.86 3.06
C ARG A 53 -5.83 8.42 3.31
N GLN A 54 -7.02 8.24 3.86
CA GLN A 54 -7.58 6.92 4.11
C GLN A 54 -8.43 6.41 2.94
N PRO A 55 -8.47 5.09 2.73
CA PRO A 55 -7.83 4.02 3.52
C PRO A 55 -6.37 3.75 3.11
N LYS A 56 -5.84 4.45 2.10
CA LYS A 56 -4.56 4.13 1.46
C LYS A 56 -3.42 4.10 2.48
N TRP A 57 -3.30 5.11 3.32
CA TRP A 57 -2.23 5.17 4.32
C TRP A 57 -2.35 4.05 5.35
N GLY A 58 -3.53 3.85 5.95
CA GLY A 58 -3.74 2.84 6.98
C GLY A 58 -3.57 1.42 6.46
N HIS A 59 -4.08 1.13 5.26
CA HIS A 59 -3.92 -0.18 4.62
C HIS A 59 -2.45 -0.51 4.31
N LEU A 60 -1.62 0.50 3.99
CA LEU A 60 -0.18 0.30 3.82
C LEU A 60 0.54 0.16 5.16
N LYS A 61 0.10 0.89 6.18
CA LYS A 61 0.63 0.75 7.55
C LYS A 61 0.41 -0.69 8.05
N GLU A 62 -0.80 -1.22 7.93
CA GLU A 62 -1.13 -2.60 8.31
C GLU A 62 -0.31 -3.63 7.51
N LEU A 63 -0.10 -3.39 6.21
CA LEU A 63 0.84 -4.19 5.39
C LEU A 63 2.26 -4.15 5.95
N HIS A 64 2.78 -2.97 6.31
CA HIS A 64 4.14 -2.84 6.85
C HIS A 64 4.28 -3.51 8.21
N GLU A 65 3.26 -3.43 9.06
CA GLU A 65 3.22 -4.16 10.34
C GLU A 65 3.30 -5.67 10.10
N ALA A 66 2.53 -6.22 9.15
CA ALA A 66 2.60 -7.63 8.80
C ALA A 66 3.97 -8.05 8.21
N VAL A 67 4.56 -7.23 7.33
CA VAL A 67 5.91 -7.48 6.79
C VAL A 67 6.97 -7.44 7.89
N LYS A 68 6.84 -6.52 8.85
CA LYS A 68 7.75 -6.41 10.00
C LYS A 68 7.71 -7.67 10.87
N LEU A 69 6.54 -8.27 11.07
CA LEU A 69 6.42 -9.57 11.76
C LEU A 69 7.15 -10.69 11.02
N CYS A 70 7.26 -10.63 9.70
CA CYS A 70 8.00 -11.60 8.89
C CYS A 70 9.51 -11.29 8.77
N SER A 71 9.98 -10.14 9.27
CA SER A 71 11.26 -9.53 8.87
C SER A 71 12.49 -10.42 9.10
N GLU A 72 12.58 -11.07 10.26
CA GLU A 72 13.69 -11.99 10.56
C GLU A 72 13.78 -13.11 9.52
N THR A 73 12.65 -13.75 9.22
CA THR A 73 12.59 -14.89 8.30
C THR A 73 12.84 -14.48 6.86
N ILE A 74 12.22 -13.40 6.37
CA ILE A 74 12.35 -12.96 4.97
C ILE A 74 13.73 -12.38 4.65
N LEU A 75 14.49 -11.96 5.67
CA LEU A 75 15.86 -11.48 5.52
C LEU A 75 16.91 -12.59 5.67
N SER A 76 16.53 -13.71 6.28
CA SER A 76 17.47 -14.81 6.57
C SER A 76 17.50 -15.88 5.49
N VAL A 77 16.42 -16.07 4.73
CA VAL A 77 16.31 -17.15 3.74
C VAL A 77 15.63 -16.69 2.45
N PHE A 78 15.90 -17.42 1.36
CA PHE A 78 15.18 -17.23 0.10
C PHE A 78 13.82 -17.95 0.14
N PRO A 79 12.79 -17.42 -0.54
CA PRO A 79 11.50 -18.07 -0.60
C PRO A 79 11.52 -19.29 -1.51
N SER A 80 10.81 -20.34 -1.09
CA SER A 80 10.42 -21.46 -1.95
C SER A 80 8.99 -21.25 -2.47
N MET A 81 8.75 -21.55 -3.74
CA MET A 81 7.42 -21.43 -4.35
C MET A 81 6.73 -22.79 -4.36
N GLN A 82 5.47 -22.83 -3.93
CA GLN A 82 4.60 -23.99 -4.00
C GLN A 82 3.32 -23.61 -4.77
N SER A 83 2.91 -24.44 -5.73
CA SER A 83 1.63 -24.25 -6.40
C SER A 83 0.49 -24.65 -5.47
N LEU A 84 -0.52 -23.79 -5.34
CA LEU A 84 -1.76 -24.06 -4.60
C LEU A 84 -2.97 -24.25 -5.53
N GLY A 85 -2.76 -24.07 -6.84
CA GLY A 85 -3.79 -24.08 -7.88
C GLY A 85 -3.24 -23.49 -9.18
N GLU A 86 -4.11 -23.35 -10.20
CA GLU A 86 -3.73 -22.84 -11.52
C GLU A 86 -3.20 -21.40 -11.47
N GLN A 87 -3.78 -20.56 -10.62
CA GLN A 87 -3.42 -19.13 -10.48
C GLN A 87 -3.08 -18.78 -9.02
N GLN A 88 -2.77 -19.78 -8.21
CA GLN A 88 -2.48 -19.61 -6.78
C GLN A 88 -1.12 -20.21 -6.43
N GLU A 89 -0.34 -19.43 -5.69
CA GLU A 89 1.03 -19.76 -5.31
C GLU A 89 1.21 -19.47 -3.82
N ALA A 90 2.02 -20.26 -3.11
CA ALA A 90 2.58 -19.92 -1.82
C ALA A 90 4.06 -19.63 -1.96
N TYR A 91 4.52 -18.49 -1.45
CA TYR A 91 5.94 -18.21 -1.25
C TYR A 91 6.25 -18.41 0.23
N VAL A 92 7.03 -19.44 0.53
CA VAL A 92 7.34 -19.87 1.90
C VAL A 92 8.80 -19.58 2.21
N PHE A 93 9.02 -18.76 3.21
CA PHE A 93 10.31 -18.47 3.82
C PHE A 93 10.41 -19.35 5.06
N SER A 94 11.22 -20.40 5.00
CA SER A 94 11.45 -21.30 6.13
C SER A 94 12.90 -21.76 6.14
N GLY A 95 13.59 -21.56 7.25
CA GLY A 95 14.97 -21.99 7.45
C GLY A 95 15.13 -22.96 8.61
N ASP A 96 16.37 -23.36 8.89
CA ASP A 96 16.71 -24.37 9.90
C ASP A 96 16.37 -23.95 11.34
N SER A 97 16.15 -22.65 11.59
CA SER A 97 15.78 -22.09 12.90
C SER A 97 14.34 -22.39 13.31
N GLY A 98 13.52 -22.96 12.41
CA GLY A 98 12.09 -23.22 12.66
C GLY A 98 11.18 -21.99 12.48
N ALA A 99 11.74 -20.80 12.22
CA ALA A 99 10.95 -19.63 11.85
C ALA A 99 10.36 -19.81 10.43
N CYS A 100 9.09 -19.44 10.26
CA CYS A 100 8.36 -19.63 9.00
C CYS A 100 7.47 -18.43 8.70
N ALA A 101 7.59 -17.85 7.52
CA ALA A 101 6.65 -16.85 7.02
C ALA A 101 6.15 -17.27 5.62
N ALA A 102 4.87 -17.08 5.34
CA ALA A 102 4.26 -17.44 4.06
C ALA A 102 3.45 -16.30 3.46
N PHE A 103 3.49 -16.21 2.13
CA PHE A 103 2.69 -15.29 1.34
C PHE A 103 1.84 -16.13 0.37
N LEU A 104 0.54 -16.19 0.61
CA LEU A 104 -0.41 -16.94 -0.21
C LEU A 104 -1.02 -16.00 -1.24
N VAL A 105 -0.76 -16.25 -2.52
CA VAL A 105 -1.08 -15.37 -3.64
C VAL A 105 -2.24 -15.95 -4.42
N ASN A 106 -3.25 -15.11 -4.70
CA ASN A 106 -4.24 -15.38 -5.73
C ASN A 106 -4.07 -14.35 -6.86
N MET A 107 -3.61 -14.81 -8.03
CA MET A 107 -3.38 -13.96 -9.19
C MET A 107 -4.64 -13.73 -10.03
N ASP A 108 -5.70 -14.51 -9.80
CA ASP A 108 -6.97 -14.42 -10.53
C ASP A 108 -7.65 -13.08 -10.24
N ASN A 109 -7.92 -12.30 -11.29
CA ASN A 109 -8.53 -10.97 -11.18
C ASN A 109 -10.05 -11.00 -11.00
N THR A 110 -10.66 -12.19 -11.12
CA THR A 110 -12.10 -12.39 -11.21
C THR A 110 -12.66 -13.19 -10.03
N LYS A 111 -11.96 -14.24 -9.57
CA LYS A 111 -12.50 -15.20 -8.60
C LYS A 111 -11.74 -15.19 -7.27
N SER A 112 -12.52 -15.22 -6.19
CA SER A 112 -12.02 -15.66 -4.88
C SER A 112 -12.00 -17.18 -4.83
N VAL A 113 -11.00 -17.75 -4.16
CA VAL A 113 -10.81 -19.20 -4.09
C VAL A 113 -10.42 -19.62 -2.68
N VAL A 114 -10.72 -20.88 -2.34
CA VAL A 114 -10.21 -21.52 -1.12
C VAL A 114 -9.06 -22.44 -1.52
N VAL A 115 -7.91 -22.27 -0.87
CA VAL A 115 -6.71 -23.09 -1.10
C VAL A 115 -6.36 -23.87 0.16
N GLN A 116 -5.70 -25.02 -0.01
CA GLN A 116 -5.11 -25.78 1.09
C GLN A 116 -3.63 -25.43 1.22
N PHE A 117 -3.20 -25.01 2.40
CA PHE A 117 -1.80 -24.75 2.71
C PHE A 117 -1.47 -25.28 4.12
N GLN A 118 -0.46 -26.14 4.23
CA GLN A 118 -0.04 -26.77 5.51
C GLN A 118 -1.22 -27.33 6.33
N ASN A 119 -2.08 -28.14 5.71
CA ASN A 119 -3.27 -28.76 6.31
C ASN A 119 -4.35 -27.79 6.82
N SER A 120 -4.29 -26.52 6.41
CA SER A 120 -5.30 -25.51 6.73
C SER A 120 -5.88 -24.91 5.46
N SER A 121 -7.16 -24.52 5.53
CA SER A 121 -7.88 -23.89 4.42
C SER A 121 -7.82 -22.37 4.54
N TYR A 122 -7.47 -21.69 3.44
CA TYR A 122 -7.43 -20.23 3.39
C TYR A 122 -8.28 -19.70 2.25
N GLU A 123 -9.14 -18.75 2.55
CA GLU A 123 -9.87 -18.00 1.54
C GLU A 123 -9.02 -16.84 1.02
N LEU A 124 -8.72 -16.85 -0.27
CA LEU A 124 -7.98 -15.81 -0.97
C LEU A 124 -8.92 -15.05 -1.90
N SER A 125 -9.17 -13.78 -1.58
CA SER A 125 -9.91 -12.89 -2.46
C SER A 125 -9.22 -12.76 -3.82
N ARG A 126 -10.00 -12.44 -4.86
CA ARG A 126 -9.43 -12.14 -6.19
C ARG A 126 -8.32 -11.09 -6.09
N LYS A 127 -7.25 -11.28 -6.86
CA LYS A 127 -6.09 -10.39 -6.93
C LYS A 127 -5.56 -9.96 -5.56
N SER A 128 -5.34 -10.92 -4.67
CA SER A 128 -4.92 -10.66 -3.29
C SER A 128 -3.75 -11.52 -2.85
N ILE A 129 -3.09 -11.08 -1.79
CA ILE A 129 -2.05 -11.83 -1.08
C ILE A 129 -2.38 -11.82 0.40
N SER A 130 -2.42 -13.00 1.01
CA SER A 130 -2.46 -13.16 2.47
C SER A 130 -1.05 -13.35 3.01
N ILE A 131 -0.70 -12.64 4.08
CA ILE A 131 0.61 -12.71 4.75
C ILE A 131 0.43 -13.44 6.07
N LEU A 132 1.21 -14.50 6.27
CA LEU A 132 1.19 -15.36 7.45
C LEU A 132 2.58 -15.34 8.09
N PRO A 133 2.83 -14.55 9.15
CA PRO A 133 4.15 -14.41 9.77
C PRO A 133 4.68 -15.68 10.47
N ASP A 134 3.81 -16.65 10.70
CA ASP A 134 4.05 -17.94 11.37
C ASP A 134 3.67 -19.14 10.47
N CYS A 135 3.39 -18.89 9.18
CA CYS A 135 2.82 -19.84 8.22
C CYS A 135 1.44 -20.42 8.58
N LYS A 136 0.74 -19.87 9.58
CA LYS A 136 -0.54 -20.38 10.08
C LYS A 136 -1.63 -19.31 10.17
N THR A 137 -1.32 -18.17 10.77
CA THR A 137 -2.28 -17.12 11.08
C THR A 137 -2.18 -16.00 10.06
N VAL A 138 -3.27 -15.66 9.39
CA VAL A 138 -3.30 -14.53 8.46
C VAL A 138 -3.26 -13.23 9.26
N ALA A 139 -2.13 -12.53 9.21
CA ALA A 139 -1.98 -11.22 9.83
C ALA A 139 -2.52 -10.09 8.94
N PHE A 140 -2.47 -10.26 7.62
CA PHE A 140 -2.93 -9.26 6.66
C PHE A 140 -3.36 -9.89 5.34
N ASN A 141 -4.37 -9.32 4.68
CA ASN A 141 -4.71 -9.64 3.29
C ASN A 141 -4.83 -8.35 2.47
N THR A 142 -4.16 -8.28 1.33
CA THR A 142 -4.05 -7.05 0.53
C THR A 142 -5.38 -6.53 -0.04
N ALA A 143 -6.43 -7.35 -0.08
CA ALA A 143 -7.77 -6.97 -0.55
C ALA A 143 -8.77 -6.72 0.60
N LYS A 144 -8.45 -7.10 1.85
CA LYS A 144 -9.29 -6.84 3.03
C LYS A 144 -8.84 -5.54 3.68
N VAL A 145 -9.61 -4.47 3.48
CA VAL A 145 -9.32 -3.14 4.04
C VAL A 145 -10.07 -2.96 5.36
N SER A 146 -9.37 -2.91 6.48
CA SER A 146 -9.95 -2.65 7.82
C SER A 146 -9.96 -1.19 8.23
N THR A 147 -9.17 -0.35 7.54
CA THR A 147 -9.06 1.07 7.86
C THR A 147 -10.32 1.84 7.43
N GLN A 148 -10.82 2.71 8.32
CA GLN A 148 -11.95 3.60 8.04
C GLN A 148 -11.62 4.61 6.93
N PHE A 149 -12.54 4.78 5.99
CA PHE A 149 -12.42 5.77 4.91
C PHE A 149 -12.63 7.19 5.45
N ASN A 150 -11.88 8.15 4.91
CA ASN A 150 -12.11 9.56 5.18
C ASN A 150 -12.43 10.32 3.88
N THR A 151 -12.95 11.53 4.05
CA THR A 151 -13.19 12.46 2.95
C THR A 151 -12.65 13.82 3.37
N ARG A 152 -11.83 14.43 2.52
CA ARG A 152 -11.35 15.79 2.75
C ARG A 152 -12.49 16.77 2.48
N ILE A 153 -12.72 17.66 3.43
CA ILE A 153 -13.66 18.78 3.29
C ILE A 153 -12.87 20.09 3.35
N THR A 154 -13.30 21.06 2.57
CA THR A 154 -12.75 22.42 2.58
C THR A 154 -13.86 23.37 3.02
N ILE A 155 -13.59 24.17 4.05
CA ILE A 155 -14.53 25.15 4.59
C ILE A 155 -13.91 26.52 4.42
N PRO A 156 -14.58 27.47 3.74
CA PRO A 156 -14.09 28.84 3.64
C PRO A 156 -13.96 29.46 5.03
N ALA A 157 -12.74 29.84 5.42
CA ALA A 157 -12.49 30.53 6.70
C ALA A 157 -12.74 32.04 6.58
N ILE A 158 -12.38 32.62 5.43
CA ILE A 158 -12.51 34.05 5.14
C ILE A 158 -13.07 34.19 3.72
N LYS A 159 -14.03 35.10 3.55
CA LYS A 159 -14.53 35.51 2.23
C LYS A 159 -13.87 36.84 1.85
N PHE A 160 -13.30 36.88 0.65
CA PHE A 160 -12.65 38.06 0.07
C PHE A 160 -13.49 38.61 -1.11
N ASP A 161 -14.78 38.83 -0.87
CA ASP A 161 -15.79 39.25 -1.87
C ASP A 161 -16.04 40.76 -1.94
N ALA A 162 -15.50 41.52 -0.98
CA ALA A 162 -15.56 42.97 -0.93
C ALA A 162 -14.52 43.62 -1.85
N ALA A 163 -14.96 44.21 -2.97
CA ALA A 163 -14.08 44.86 -3.95
C ALA A 163 -13.30 46.04 -3.34
N GLU A 164 -13.89 46.74 -2.37
CA GLU A 164 -13.26 47.86 -1.65
C GLU A 164 -12.04 47.45 -0.79
N LYS A 165 -11.79 46.15 -0.60
CA LYS A 165 -10.62 45.63 0.12
C LYS A 165 -9.42 45.33 -0.79
N TRP A 166 -9.57 45.50 -2.09
CA TRP A 166 -8.55 45.19 -3.09
C TRP A 166 -8.08 46.46 -3.81
N GLU A 167 -6.78 46.55 -4.06
CA GLU A 167 -6.19 47.58 -4.91
C GLU A 167 -5.70 46.93 -6.22
N GLN A 168 -5.85 47.62 -7.34
CA GLN A 168 -5.41 47.13 -8.66
C GLN A 168 -4.22 47.94 -9.16
N PHE A 169 -3.25 47.24 -9.75
CA PHE A 169 -2.16 47.82 -10.51
C PHE A 169 -2.21 47.31 -11.97
N GLU A 170 -2.01 48.21 -12.93
CA GLU A 170 -1.95 47.88 -14.35
C GLU A 170 -0.47 47.79 -14.77
N GLU A 171 -0.04 46.60 -15.20
CA GLU A 171 1.31 46.37 -15.71
C GLU A 171 1.46 47.03 -17.09
N VAL A 172 2.57 47.73 -17.32
CA VAL A 172 2.88 48.45 -18.58
C VAL A 172 3.64 47.55 -19.56
#